data_AF-A0A9E1Q0A4-F1
#
_entry.id   AF-A0A9E1Q0A4-F1
#
_cell.length_a   1.000
_cell.length_b   1.000
_cell.length_c   1.000
_cell.angle_alpha   90.00
_cell.angle_beta   90.00
_cell.angle_gamma   90.00
#
_symmetry.space_group_name_H-M   'P 1'
#
loop_
_entity.id
_entity.type
_entity.pdbx_description
1 polymer ?
#
loop_
_entity_poly.entity_id
_entity_poly.type
_entity_poly.pdbx_seq_one_letter_code
_entity_poly.pdbx_strand_id
1 'polypeptide(L)' 'MLHRGHTYDDVRRQFQWNIPEFYNIGVDVCDRHAAIRPNDPAIIYYDGENDAARYSFGQLRALSNKLANVFA' A
#
# COMPACT_ATOMS: atom_id res chain seq x y z
N MET A 1 9.04 -10.90 -7.14
CA MET A 1 8.19 -11.91 -6.46
C MET A 1 9.09 -12.81 -5.62
N LEU A 2 8.61 -13.33 -4.50
CA LEU A 2 9.36 -14.31 -3.71
C LEU A 2 9.32 -15.65 -4.43
N HIS A 3 10.50 -16.20 -4.74
CA HIS A 3 10.63 -17.58 -5.22
C HIS A 3 10.52 -18.52 -4.03
N ARG A 4 9.85 -19.66 -4.21
CA ARG A 4 9.69 -20.66 -3.15
C ARG A 4 11.04 -21.31 -2.87
N GLY A 5 11.53 -21.18 -1.64
CA GLY A 5 12.73 -21.85 -1.13
C GLY A 5 12.39 -22.82 0.00
N HIS A 6 13.31 -23.75 0.29
CA HIS A 6 13.16 -24.70 1.40
C HIS A 6 13.68 -24.14 2.73
N THR A 7 14.58 -23.16 2.66
CA THR A 7 15.11 -22.42 3.81
C THR A 7 14.97 -20.91 3.63
N TYR A 8 15.11 -20.17 4.73
CA TYR A 8 15.18 -18.70 4.68
C TYR A 8 16.33 -18.22 3.78
N ASP A 9 17.49 -18.86 3.88
CA ASP A 9 18.67 -18.48 3.09
C ASP A 9 18.46 -18.66 1.58
N ASP A 10 17.74 -19.72 1.17
CA ASP A 10 17.39 -19.93 -0.23
C ASP A 10 16.51 -18.80 -0.77
N VAL A 11 15.45 -18.46 -0.03
CA VAL A 11 14.52 -17.38 -0.40
C VAL A 11 15.26 -16.04 -0.45
N ARG A 12 16.12 -15.77 0.55
CA ARG A 12 16.91 -14.54 0.62
C ARG A 12 17.86 -14.40 -0.57
N ARG A 13 18.56 -15.47 -0.96
CA ARG A 13 19.51 -15.44 -2.08
C ARG A 13 18.83 -15.27 -3.44
N GLN A 14 17.65 -15.86 -3.61
CA GLN A 14 16.92 -15.86 -4.89
C GLN A 14 16.03 -14.63 -5.10
N PHE A 15 15.69 -13.91 -4.04
CA PHE A 15 14.84 -12.73 -4.15
C PHE A 15 15.62 -11.54 -4.71
N GLN A 16 15.05 -10.90 -5.73
CA GLN A 16 15.52 -9.63 -6.26
C GLN A 16 14.33 -8.69 -6.52
N TRP A 17 14.55 -7.40 -6.25
CA TRP A 17 13.60 -6.36 -6.57
C TRP A 17 13.64 -6.08 -8.07
N ASN A 18 12.49 -6.23 -8.74
CA ASN A 18 12.30 -5.80 -10.12
C ASN A 18 11.56 -4.45 -10.09
N ILE A 19 12.32 -3.36 -10.07
CA ILE A 19 11.77 -1.99 -9.94
C ILE A 19 11.77 -1.36 -11.34
N PRO A 20 10.61 -0.91 -11.86
CA PRO A 20 10.54 -0.20 -13.13
C PRO A 20 11.33 1.12 -13.11
N GLU A 21 11.73 1.60 -14.30
CA GLU A 21 12.39 2.91 -14.47
C GLU A 21 11.56 4.05 -13.89
N PHE A 22 10.24 4.02 -14.10
CA PHE A 22 9.30 4.95 -13.52
C PHE A 22 8.40 4.23 -12.53
N TYR A 23 8.63 4.49 -11.24
CA TYR A 23 7.88 3.88 -10.15
C TYR A 23 7.23 4.95 -9.28
N ASN A 24 5.92 4.82 -9.04
CA ASN A 24 5.19 5.69 -8.12
C ASN A 24 4.56 4.84 -7.01
N ILE A 25 5.09 4.98 -5.79
CA ILE A 25 4.62 4.22 -4.63
C ILE A 25 3.16 4.53 -4.26
N GLY A 26 2.69 5.77 -4.48
CA GLY A 26 1.30 6.16 -4.23
C GLY A 26 0.34 5.40 -5.15
N VAL A 27 0.68 5.29 -6.43
CA VAL A 27 -0.11 4.52 -7.39
C VAL A 27 -0.11 3.03 -7.04
N ASP A 28 1.08 2.51 -6.75
CA ASP A 28 1.28 1.09 -6.51
C ASP A 28 0.64 0.61 -5.20
N VAL A 29 0.79 1.34 -4.10
CA VAL A 29 0.32 0.88 -2.79
C VAL A 29 -1.10 1.35 -2.50
N CYS A 30 -1.52 2.50 -3.03
CA CYS A 30 -2.86 3.05 -2.80
C CYS A 30 -3.77 2.90 -4.02
N ASP A 31 -3.46 3.58 -5.14
CA ASP A 31 -4.44 3.79 -6.21
C ASP A 31 -4.85 2.49 -6.90
N ARG A 32 -3.90 1.55 -7.08
CA ARG A 32 -4.20 0.24 -7.66
C ARG A 32 -5.23 -0.52 -6.83
N HIS A 33 -5.06 -0.52 -5.51
CA HIS A 33 -6.00 -1.17 -4.60
C HIS A 33 -7.35 -0.41 -4.58
N ALA A 34 -7.32 0.92 -4.57
CA ALA A 34 -8.53 1.75 -4.64
C ALA A 34 -9.32 1.56 -5.96
N ALA A 35 -8.64 1.24 -7.07
CA ALA A 35 -9.28 0.98 -8.36
C ALA A 35 -10.02 -0.37 -8.40
N ILE A 36 -9.50 -1.40 -7.74
CA ILE A 36 -10.06 -2.75 -7.78
C ILE A 36 -10.98 -3.03 -6.59
N ARG A 37 -10.64 -2.49 -5.40
CA ARG A 37 -11.26 -2.81 -4.10
C ARG A 37 -11.44 -1.55 -3.24
N PRO A 38 -12.22 -0.54 -3.70
CA PRO A 38 -12.30 0.77 -3.04
C PRO A 38 -12.83 0.73 -1.60
N ASN A 39 -13.60 -0.30 -1.25
CA ASN A 39 -14.23 -0.44 0.07
C ASN A 39 -13.43 -1.35 1.03
N ASP A 40 -12.37 -2.01 0.56
CA ASP A 40 -11.53 -2.83 1.43
C ASP A 40 -10.77 -1.94 2.41
N PRO A 41 -10.55 -2.40 3.66
CA PRO A 41 -9.81 -1.64 4.66
C PRO A 41 -8.34 -1.49 4.25
N ALA A 42 -7.84 -0.25 4.29
CA ALA A 42 -6.44 0.11 4.01
C ALA A 42 -5.68 0.43 5.29
N ILE A 43 -6.26 1.25 6.16
CA ILE A 43 -5.66 1.66 7.44
C ILE A 43 -6.67 1.43 8.55
N ILE A 44 -6.21 0.81 9.63
CA ILE A 44 -6.92 0.74 10.91
C ILE A 44 -6.07 1.54 11.89
N TYR A 45 -6.58 2.71 12.29
CA TYR A 45 -5.94 3.58 13.26
C TYR A 45 -6.64 3.41 14.61
N TYR A 46 -5.85 3.15 15.65
CA TYR A 46 -6.34 3.02 17.02
C TYR A 46 -5.38 3.78 17.94
N ASP A 47 -5.94 4.70 18.73
CA ASP A 47 -5.19 5.57 19.63
C ASP A 47 -5.11 5.02 21.07
N GLY A 48 -5.78 3.90 21.36
CA GLY A 48 -5.84 3.29 22.69
C GLY A 48 -7.01 3.76 23.55
N GLU A 49 -7.71 4.83 23.15
CA GLU A 49 -8.79 5.44 23.95
C GLU A 49 -10.15 5.29 23.27
N ASN A 50 -10.19 5.41 21.94
CA ASN A 50 -11.42 5.43 21.14
C ASN A 50 -11.54 4.22 20.22
N ASP A 51 -12.74 3.94 19.72
CA ASP A 51 -12.92 2.91 18.70
C ASP A 51 -12.01 3.14 17.49
N ALA A 52 -11.44 2.04 16.98
CA ALA A 52 -10.52 2.10 15.87
C ALA A 52 -11.16 2.72 14.62
N ALA A 53 -10.59 3.82 14.15
CA ALA A 53 -10.94 4.44 12.89
C ALA A 53 -10.46 3.56 11.74
N ARG A 54 -11.31 3.35 10.75
CA ARG A 54 -11.01 2.53 9.57
C ARG A 54 -11.11 3.40 8.33
N TYR A 55 -10.06 3.36 7.51
CA TYR A 55 -10.02 4.03 6.22
C TYR A 55 -9.94 2.97 5.13
N SER A 56 -10.86 3.04 4.17
CA SER A 56 -10.78 2.20 2.97
C SER A 56 -9.74 2.71 1.99
N PHE A 57 -9.33 1.87 1.02
CA PHE A 57 -8.43 2.31 -0.05
C PHE A 57 -9.00 3.48 -0.86
N GLY A 58 -10.32 3.50 -1.10
CA GLY A 58 -10.98 4.61 -1.78
C GLY A 58 -10.88 5.93 -0.99
N GLN A 59 -11.07 5.88 0.33
CA GLN A 59 -10.91 7.04 1.21
C GLN A 59 -9.46 7.51 1.26
N LEU A 60 -8.52 6.57 1.38
CA LEU A 60 -7.09 6.88 1.42
C LEU A 60 -6.65 7.62 0.15
N ARG A 61 -7.03 7.13 -1.04
CA ARG A 61 -6.74 7.80 -2.32
C ARG A 61 -7.35 9.20 -2.41
N ALA A 62 -8.60 9.37 -1.96
CA ALA A 62 -9.27 10.66 -2.01
C ALA A 62 -8.56 11.69 -1.10
N LEU A 63 -8.20 11.28 0.12
CA LEU A 63 -7.51 12.14 1.09
C LEU A 63 -6.08 12.47 0.63
N SER A 64 -5.33 11.50 0.10
CA SER A 64 -3.98 11.74 -0.40
C SER A 64 -3.98 12.69 -1.60
N ASN A 65 -4.91 12.52 -2.54
CA ASN A 65 -5.01 13.42 -3.71
C ASN A 65 -5.44 14.82 -3.31
N LYS A 66 -6.35 14.95 -2.34
CA LYS A 66 -6.72 16.25 -1.77
C LYS A 66 -5.49 16.96 -1.20
N LEU A 67 -4.64 16.25 -0.46
CA LEU A 67 -3.40 16.81 0.08
C LEU A 67 -2.39 17.17 -1.03
N ALA A 68 -2.18 16.28 -2.00
CA ALA A 68 -1.26 16.53 -3.12
C ALA A 68 -1.63 17.80 -3.89
N ASN A 69 -2.92 18.04 -4.12
CA ASN A 69 -3.41 19.23 -4.79
C ASN A 69 -3.17 20.54 -4.02
N VAL A 70 -2.93 20.49 -2.71
CA VAL A 70 -2.56 21.68 -1.91
C VAL A 70 -1.11 22.10 -2.19
N PHE A 71 -0.26 21.16 -2.59
CA PHE A 71 1.16 21.40 -2.86
C PHE A 71 1.49 21.57 -4.34
N ALA A 72 0.48 21.59 -5.21
CA ALA A 72 0.62 21.71 -6.66
C ALA A 72 0.75 23.16 -7.12
#